data_AF-X0UZ49-F1
#
_entry.id   AF-X0UZ49-F1
#
_cell.length_a   1.000
_cell.length_b   1.000
_cell.length_c   1.000
_cell.angle_alpha   90.00
_cell.angle_beta   90.00
_cell.angle_gamma   90.00
#
_symmetry.space_group_name_H-M   'P 1'
#
loop_
_entity.id
_entity.type
_entity.pdbx_description
1 polymer ?
#
loop_
_entity_poly.entity_id
_entity_poly.type
_entity_poly.pdbx_seq_one_letter_code
_entity_poly.pdbx_strand_id
1 'polypeptide(L)'
;IDRAIRIVVEHSRGIAFLIADGVLPSNEGRGYVLRRILRRASLFGRRLGLDKPFLSEITTATVSRMNQVYPELIVNRAMIDQITRAEEEKFIGTLESGLTLVEELIEETMRQEERFLPSEQVFRLYDTHGFPAELTAEIARERGISVDPEGFEAEMQKQREMARATQKLVSDVAHGRDAVKVEYKPEPTDFIGYDSLESRSKVSYLLDQDSGIAISQAKKGKLIAIVLDRTPFYAEMGGQVGDMGKITCPSGWADINKTIWSPFGNLA
;
A
#
# COMPACT_ATOMS: atom_id res chain seq x y z
N ILE A 1 -7.71 32.44 -2.12
CA ILE A 1 -6.23 32.56 -2.21
C ILE A 1 -5.58 32.37 -0.85
N ASP A 2 -5.65 33.33 0.08
CA ASP A 2 -4.93 33.31 1.37
C ASP A 2 -5.10 32.00 2.21
N ARG A 3 -6.34 31.48 2.34
CA ARG A 3 -6.60 30.16 2.97
C ARG A 3 -5.84 29.00 2.31
N ALA A 4 -5.79 28.96 0.97
CA ALA A 4 -5.13 27.88 0.23
C ALA A 4 -3.61 27.92 0.41
N ILE A 5 -3.01 29.11 0.36
CA ILE A 5 -1.57 29.31 0.62
C ILE A 5 -1.21 28.84 2.04
N ARG A 6 -2.00 29.22 3.06
CA ARG A 6 -1.80 28.73 4.43
C ARG A 6 -1.89 27.21 4.55
N ILE A 7 -2.87 26.58 3.91
CA ILE A 7 -3.03 25.11 3.90
C ILE A 7 -1.80 24.43 3.26
N VAL A 8 -1.33 24.93 2.11
CA VAL A 8 -0.15 24.42 1.42
C VAL A 8 1.10 24.52 2.30
N VAL A 9 1.38 25.70 2.85
CA VAL A 9 2.58 25.95 3.66
C VAL A 9 2.58 25.12 4.95
N GLU A 10 1.44 25.04 5.64
CA GLU A 10 1.32 24.29 6.89
C GLU A 10 1.48 22.78 6.67
N HIS A 11 0.86 22.22 5.62
CA HIS A 11 1.03 20.80 5.31
C HIS A 11 2.44 20.49 4.81
N SER A 12 3.05 21.37 3.99
CA SER A 12 4.46 21.23 3.58
C SER A 12 5.40 21.22 4.80
N ARG A 13 5.11 22.02 5.83
CA ARG A 13 5.82 21.95 7.10
C ARG A 13 5.63 20.59 7.79
N GLY A 14 4.39 20.13 7.95
CA GLY A 14 4.09 18.82 8.54
C GLY A 14 4.75 17.64 7.81
N ILE A 15 4.78 17.68 6.46
CA ILE A 15 5.44 16.68 5.61
C ILE A 15 6.95 16.61 5.91
N ALA A 16 7.63 17.77 5.95
CA ALA A 16 9.06 17.82 6.22
C ALA A 16 9.42 17.24 7.59
N PHE A 17 8.64 17.56 8.64
CA PHE A 17 8.84 17.00 9.99
C PHE A 17 8.56 15.51 10.07
N LEU A 18 7.42 15.04 9.53
CA LEU A 18 7.10 13.61 9.53
C LEU A 18 8.18 12.77 8.84
N ILE A 19 8.69 13.21 7.69
CA ILE A 19 9.76 12.50 6.98
C ILE A 19 11.09 12.57 7.75
N ALA A 20 11.41 13.70 8.40
CA ALA A 20 12.60 13.80 9.26
C ALA A 20 12.53 12.87 10.48
N ASP A 21 11.33 12.63 11.02
CA ASP A 21 11.06 11.64 12.08
C ASP A 21 11.04 10.18 11.56
N GLY A 22 11.43 9.95 10.31
CA GLY A 22 11.49 8.62 9.68
C GLY A 22 10.13 8.04 9.28
N VAL A 23 9.07 8.86 9.20
CA VAL A 23 7.76 8.40 8.70
C VAL A 23 7.80 8.27 7.18
N LEU A 24 7.65 7.03 6.70
CA LEU A 24 7.52 6.73 5.27
C LEU A 24 6.04 6.67 4.85
N PRO A 25 5.71 6.95 3.58
CA PRO A 25 4.36 6.78 3.03
C PRO A 25 3.83 5.36 3.23
N SER A 26 2.59 5.22 3.70
CA SER A 26 1.92 3.92 3.92
C SER A 26 0.41 4.05 3.70
N ASN A 27 -0.30 2.92 3.63
CA ASN A 27 -1.77 2.89 3.66
C ASN A 27 -2.33 3.00 5.08
N GLU A 28 -1.50 2.88 6.12
CA GLU A 28 -1.93 2.87 7.53
C GLU A 28 -1.05 3.76 8.44
N GLY A 29 -1.57 4.03 9.64
CA GLY A 29 -0.84 4.72 10.72
C GLY A 29 -0.28 6.09 10.34
N ARG A 30 0.94 6.39 10.80
CA ARG A 30 1.62 7.68 10.52
C ARG A 30 1.88 7.89 9.03
N GLY A 31 2.14 6.83 8.27
CA GLY A 31 2.39 6.91 6.82
C GLY A 31 1.15 7.26 6.02
N TYR A 32 -0.04 6.82 6.46
CA TYR A 32 -1.32 7.30 5.91
C TYR A 32 -1.55 8.78 6.20
N VAL A 33 -1.24 9.26 7.42
CA VAL A 33 -1.33 10.69 7.77
C VAL A 33 -0.43 11.54 6.89
N LEU A 34 0.82 11.11 6.66
CA LEU A 34 1.76 11.76 5.74
C LEU A 34 1.18 11.90 4.33
N ARG A 35 0.66 10.79 3.75
CA ARG A 35 0.04 10.82 2.41
C ARG A 35 -1.18 11.72 2.37
N ARG A 36 -2.02 11.72 3.41
CA ARG A 36 -3.21 12.55 3.51
C ARG A 36 -2.88 14.05 3.48
N ILE A 37 -1.88 14.50 4.26
CA ILE A 37 -1.49 15.92 4.26
C ILE A 37 -0.78 16.32 2.97
N LEU A 38 0.03 15.43 2.37
CA LEU A 38 0.68 15.66 1.07
C LEU A 38 -0.34 15.83 -0.05
N ARG A 39 -1.25 14.87 -0.20
CA ARG A 39 -2.32 14.91 -1.20
C ARG A 39 -3.21 16.15 -1.05
N ARG A 40 -3.49 16.55 0.19
CA ARG A 40 -4.22 17.79 0.50
C ARG A 40 -3.43 19.05 0.11
N ALA A 41 -2.12 19.08 0.35
CA ALA A 41 -1.26 20.18 -0.09
C ALA A 41 -1.25 20.30 -1.62
N SER A 42 -1.06 19.18 -2.35
CA SER A 42 -1.13 19.17 -3.83
C SER A 42 -2.49 19.62 -4.37
N LEU A 43 -3.61 19.20 -3.77
CA LEU A 43 -4.95 19.67 -4.15
C LEU A 43 -5.08 21.21 -4.05
N PHE A 44 -4.64 21.79 -2.94
CA PHE A 44 -4.69 23.24 -2.76
C PHE A 44 -3.63 23.98 -3.60
N GLY A 45 -2.55 23.31 -4.03
CA GLY A 45 -1.61 23.78 -5.04
C GLY A 45 -2.23 23.89 -6.44
N ARG A 46 -2.89 22.82 -6.93
CA ARG A 46 -3.60 22.85 -8.23
C ARG A 46 -4.68 23.95 -8.27
N ARG A 47 -5.37 24.18 -7.15
CA ARG A 47 -6.32 25.31 -6.95
C ARG A 47 -5.68 26.71 -6.96
N LEU A 48 -4.35 26.81 -6.81
CA LEU A 48 -3.57 28.03 -6.97
C LEU A 48 -2.94 28.16 -8.38
N GLY A 49 -3.19 27.21 -9.28
CA GLY A 49 -2.57 27.14 -10.61
C GLY A 49 -1.17 26.49 -10.62
N LEU A 50 -0.84 25.72 -9.60
CA LEU A 50 0.40 24.93 -9.56
C LEU A 50 0.15 23.55 -10.18
N ASP A 51 0.44 23.46 -11.49
CA ASP A 51 0.13 22.30 -12.32
C ASP A 51 1.30 21.29 -12.41
N LYS A 52 2.43 21.61 -11.78
CA LYS A 52 3.65 20.79 -11.71
C LYS A 52 3.97 20.48 -10.25
N PRO A 53 4.74 19.41 -9.95
CA PRO A 53 5.27 19.18 -8.61
C PRO A 53 5.96 20.43 -8.07
N PHE A 54 5.66 20.78 -6.83
CA PHE A 54 6.11 22.01 -6.17
C PHE A 54 6.35 21.82 -4.66
N LEU A 55 5.83 20.76 -4.03
CA LEU A 55 5.94 20.56 -2.59
C LEU A 55 7.38 20.35 -2.14
N SER A 56 8.24 19.74 -2.96
CA SER A 56 9.66 19.57 -2.67
C SER A 56 10.41 20.91 -2.54
N GLU A 57 10.01 21.92 -3.30
CA GLU A 57 10.54 23.29 -3.20
C GLU A 57 10.10 23.93 -1.87
N ILE A 58 8.83 23.75 -1.47
CA ILE A 58 8.30 24.29 -0.22
C ILE A 58 8.88 23.56 1.00
N THR A 59 9.04 22.23 0.96
CA THR A 59 9.72 21.49 2.03
C THR A 59 11.19 21.91 2.13
N THR A 60 11.88 22.13 1.01
CA THR A 60 13.25 22.67 0.99
C THR A 60 13.32 24.07 1.60
N ALA A 61 12.33 24.95 1.31
CA ALA A 61 12.22 26.25 1.95
C ALA A 61 11.95 26.14 3.47
N THR A 62 11.11 25.21 3.91
CA THR A 62 10.88 24.93 5.34
C THR A 62 12.18 24.50 6.04
N VAL A 63 12.90 23.50 5.51
CA VAL A 63 14.22 23.07 6.02
C VAL A 63 15.18 24.26 6.13
N SER A 64 15.22 25.11 5.09
CA SER A 64 16.09 26.29 5.04
C SER A 64 15.74 27.37 6.06
N ARG A 65 14.47 27.49 6.49
CA ARG A 65 14.03 28.45 7.50
C ARG A 65 14.09 27.92 8.94
N MET A 66 14.07 26.61 9.15
CA MET A 66 13.89 26.00 10.47
C MET A 66 15.15 25.28 11.01
N ASN A 67 16.17 25.06 10.19
CA ASN A 67 17.37 24.29 10.54
C ASN A 67 18.13 24.72 11.80
N GLN A 68 18.11 26.00 12.19
CA GLN A 68 18.85 26.48 13.37
C GLN A 68 18.29 25.91 14.67
N VAL A 69 17.00 25.58 14.70
CA VAL A 69 16.29 24.98 15.85
C VAL A 69 16.13 23.47 15.68
N TYR A 70 16.03 23.01 14.42
CA TYR A 70 15.70 21.63 14.04
C TYR A 70 16.76 21.08 13.07
N PRO A 71 17.97 20.74 13.54
CA PRO A 71 19.09 20.29 12.69
C PRO A 71 18.80 18.96 11.96
N GLU A 72 17.91 18.12 12.51
CA GLU A 72 17.42 16.87 11.89
C GLU A 72 16.76 17.10 10.52
N LEU A 73 16.22 18.29 10.26
CA LEU A 73 15.70 18.70 8.96
C LEU A 73 16.81 18.83 7.90
N ILE A 74 18.03 19.24 8.28
CA ILE A 74 19.19 19.25 7.36
C ILE A 74 19.65 17.82 7.14
N VAL A 75 19.81 17.03 8.20
CA VAL A 75 20.30 15.65 8.12
C VAL A 75 19.44 14.81 7.16
N ASN A 76 18.11 14.95 7.26
CA ASN A 76 17.17 14.21 6.45
C ASN A 76 16.76 14.91 5.14
N ARG A 77 17.38 16.06 4.77
CA ARG A 77 16.94 16.89 3.63
C ARG A 77 16.77 16.09 2.32
N ALA A 78 17.71 15.20 2.01
CA ALA A 78 17.67 14.39 0.79
C ALA A 78 16.47 13.40 0.80
N MET A 79 16.16 12.81 1.95
CA MET A 79 15.00 11.94 2.11
C MET A 79 13.68 12.73 2.01
N ILE A 80 13.62 13.91 2.64
CA ILE A 80 12.46 14.82 2.56
C ILE A 80 12.17 15.18 1.10
N ASP A 81 13.18 15.62 0.34
CA ASP A 81 13.03 15.99 -1.07
C ASP A 81 12.57 14.81 -1.93
N GLN A 82 13.28 13.68 -1.85
CA GLN A 82 12.99 12.48 -2.65
C GLN A 82 11.59 11.92 -2.39
N ILE A 83 11.17 11.78 -1.12
CA ILE A 83 9.87 11.21 -0.77
C ILE A 83 8.73 12.18 -1.15
N THR A 84 8.88 13.46 -0.83
CA THR A 84 7.86 14.47 -1.13
C THR A 84 7.61 14.54 -2.64
N ARG A 85 8.68 14.59 -3.42
CA ARG A 85 8.61 14.63 -4.88
C ARG A 85 7.97 13.37 -5.47
N ALA A 86 8.41 12.17 -5.04
CA ALA A 86 7.91 10.91 -5.59
C ALA A 86 6.41 10.68 -5.30
N GLU A 87 5.92 10.98 -4.10
CA GLU A 87 4.49 10.86 -3.80
C GLU A 87 3.65 11.96 -4.45
N GLU A 88 4.19 13.18 -4.65
CA GLU A 88 3.49 14.23 -5.40
C GLU A 88 3.40 13.91 -6.90
N GLU A 89 4.51 13.55 -7.56
CA GLU A 89 4.52 13.15 -8.98
C GLU A 89 3.54 11.99 -9.24
N LYS A 90 3.51 11.01 -8.34
CA LYS A 90 2.56 9.88 -8.38
C LYS A 90 1.11 10.32 -8.18
N PHE A 91 0.85 11.31 -7.32
CA PHE A 91 -0.52 11.74 -7.02
C PHE A 91 -1.10 12.70 -8.08
N ILE A 92 -0.28 13.56 -8.70
CA ILE A 92 -0.75 14.51 -9.72
C ILE A 92 -1.46 13.78 -10.88
N GLY A 93 -0.95 12.63 -11.32
CA GLY A 93 -1.60 11.81 -12.36
C GLY A 93 -2.96 11.23 -11.97
N THR A 94 -3.25 11.10 -10.67
CA THR A 94 -4.58 10.69 -10.14
C THR A 94 -5.47 11.89 -9.82
N LEU A 95 -4.87 13.05 -9.52
CA LEU A 95 -5.57 14.25 -9.07
C LEU A 95 -6.47 14.84 -10.16
N GLU A 96 -5.99 14.94 -11.40
CA GLU A 96 -6.76 15.58 -12.48
C GLU A 96 -8.02 14.80 -12.85
N SER A 97 -7.90 13.49 -13.10
CA SER A 97 -9.02 12.63 -13.45
C SER A 97 -10.02 12.48 -12.30
N GLY A 98 -9.52 12.35 -11.06
CA GLY A 98 -10.38 12.26 -9.88
C GLY A 98 -11.10 13.56 -9.53
N LEU A 99 -10.52 14.73 -9.82
CA LEU A 99 -11.21 16.02 -9.63
C LEU A 99 -12.46 16.13 -10.51
N THR A 100 -12.33 15.83 -11.81
CA THR A 100 -13.47 15.85 -12.74
C THR A 100 -14.61 14.93 -12.27
N LEU A 101 -14.28 13.69 -11.90
CA LEU A 101 -15.28 12.72 -11.43
C LEU A 101 -15.96 13.14 -10.11
N VAL A 102 -15.23 13.80 -9.20
CA VAL A 102 -15.80 14.35 -7.96
C VAL A 102 -16.72 15.53 -8.26
N GLU A 103 -16.37 16.40 -9.20
CA GLU A 103 -17.21 17.54 -9.60
C GLU A 103 -18.50 17.08 -10.29
N GLU A 104 -18.42 16.11 -11.23
CA GLU A 104 -19.57 15.49 -11.88
C GLU A 104 -20.53 14.84 -10.86
N LEU A 105 -19.99 14.06 -9.92
CA LEU A 105 -20.75 13.41 -8.85
C LEU A 105 -21.47 14.43 -7.95
N ILE A 106 -20.77 15.49 -7.55
CA ILE A 106 -21.36 16.59 -6.76
C ILE A 106 -22.51 17.25 -7.53
N GLU A 107 -22.32 17.55 -8.82
CA GLU A 107 -23.36 18.19 -9.64
C GLU A 107 -24.57 17.28 -9.88
N GLU A 108 -24.38 15.96 -9.96
CA GLU A 108 -25.49 15.00 -9.97
C GLU A 108 -26.27 15.00 -8.64
N THR A 109 -25.59 14.86 -7.50
CA THR A 109 -26.21 14.88 -6.17
C THR A 109 -26.95 16.20 -5.91
N MET A 110 -26.41 17.35 -6.32
CA MET A 110 -27.12 18.65 -6.21
C MET A 110 -28.37 18.72 -7.07
N ARG A 111 -28.36 18.16 -8.29
CA ARG A 111 -29.54 18.10 -9.17
C ARG A 111 -30.64 17.18 -8.63
N GLN A 112 -30.28 16.21 -7.79
CA GLN A 112 -31.21 15.32 -7.08
C GLN A 112 -31.69 15.91 -5.73
N GLU A 113 -31.27 17.14 -5.39
CA GLU A 113 -31.54 17.82 -4.11
C GLU A 113 -31.04 17.05 -2.85
N GLU A 114 -30.11 16.11 -3.05
CA GLU A 114 -29.55 15.29 -1.98
C GLU A 114 -28.44 16.04 -1.22
N ARG A 115 -28.25 15.66 0.06
CA ARG A 115 -27.25 16.28 0.97
C ARG A 115 -26.03 15.42 1.24
N PHE A 116 -26.03 14.18 0.75
CA PHE A 116 -24.97 13.21 0.92
C PHE A 116 -24.56 12.65 -0.43
N LEU A 117 -23.25 12.54 -0.69
CA LEU A 117 -22.77 11.80 -1.84
C LEU A 117 -23.06 10.30 -1.64
N PRO A 118 -23.56 9.57 -2.65
CA PRO A 118 -23.79 8.13 -2.57
C PRO A 118 -22.51 7.38 -2.19
N SER A 119 -22.55 6.62 -1.09
CA SER A 119 -21.37 5.96 -0.51
C SER A 119 -20.69 4.98 -1.46
N GLU A 120 -21.46 4.29 -2.31
CA GLU A 120 -20.95 3.43 -3.40
C GLU A 120 -20.11 4.21 -4.42
N GLN A 121 -20.54 5.43 -4.79
CA GLN A 121 -19.80 6.27 -5.75
C GLN A 121 -18.54 6.86 -5.11
N VAL A 122 -18.59 7.26 -3.83
CA VAL A 122 -17.40 7.68 -3.08
C VAL A 122 -16.42 6.52 -2.90
N PHE A 123 -16.90 5.31 -2.64
CA PHE A 123 -16.10 4.09 -2.60
C PHE A 123 -15.44 3.80 -3.95
N ARG A 124 -16.18 3.91 -5.06
CA ARG A 124 -15.65 3.71 -6.42
C ARG A 124 -14.56 4.71 -6.78
N LEU A 125 -14.69 5.98 -6.40
CA LEU A 125 -13.63 6.99 -6.54
C LEU A 125 -12.35 6.57 -5.81
N TYR A 126 -12.49 5.99 -4.62
CA TYR A 126 -11.36 5.52 -3.82
C TYR A 126 -10.71 4.24 -4.37
N ASP A 127 -11.51 3.19 -4.59
CA ASP A 127 -11.06 1.84 -4.95
C ASP A 127 -10.64 1.73 -6.43
N THR A 128 -11.51 2.19 -7.35
CA THR A 128 -11.26 2.08 -8.80
C THR A 128 -10.38 3.21 -9.34
N HIS A 129 -10.58 4.43 -8.86
CA HIS A 129 -9.86 5.61 -9.38
C HIS A 129 -8.70 6.08 -8.50
N GLY A 130 -8.50 5.48 -7.31
CA GLY A 130 -7.39 5.82 -6.40
C GLY A 130 -7.51 7.20 -5.75
N PHE A 131 -8.65 7.88 -5.90
CA PHE A 131 -8.85 9.24 -5.40
C PHE A 131 -9.23 9.25 -3.91
N PRO A 132 -8.54 9.99 -3.04
CA PRO A 132 -8.71 9.83 -1.59
C PRO A 132 -10.10 10.29 -1.11
N ALA A 133 -10.79 9.43 -0.35
CA ALA A 133 -12.11 9.73 0.19
C ALA A 133 -12.12 10.99 1.08
N GLU A 134 -10.99 11.31 1.73
CA GLU A 134 -10.88 12.51 2.56
C GLU A 134 -10.83 13.80 1.72
N LEU A 135 -10.33 13.72 0.49
CA LEU A 135 -10.37 14.84 -0.47
C LEU A 135 -11.76 14.97 -1.09
N THR A 136 -12.41 13.85 -1.46
CA THR A 136 -13.82 13.85 -1.89
C THR A 136 -14.70 14.55 -0.84
N ALA A 137 -14.54 14.18 0.44
CA ALA A 137 -15.27 14.78 1.54
C ALA A 137 -14.89 16.25 1.83
N GLU A 138 -13.68 16.70 1.47
CA GLU A 138 -13.30 18.12 1.57
C GLU A 138 -13.91 18.95 0.43
N ILE A 139 -13.89 18.44 -0.81
CA ILE A 139 -14.45 19.13 -1.99
C ILE A 139 -15.99 19.20 -1.89
N ALA A 140 -16.65 18.10 -1.53
CA ALA A 140 -18.10 18.05 -1.33
C ALA A 140 -18.59 19.07 -0.29
N ARG A 141 -17.86 19.18 0.84
CA ARG A 141 -18.21 20.10 1.94
C ARG A 141 -18.16 21.56 1.53
N GLU A 142 -17.26 21.94 0.61
CA GLU A 142 -17.20 23.31 0.08
C GLU A 142 -18.39 23.65 -0.84
N ARG A 143 -19.12 22.63 -1.32
CA ARG A 143 -20.37 22.75 -2.09
C ARG A 143 -21.63 22.53 -1.23
N GLY A 144 -21.47 22.32 0.08
CA GLY A 144 -22.58 22.10 1.02
C GLY A 144 -23.06 20.65 1.15
N ILE A 145 -22.37 19.70 0.50
CA ILE A 145 -22.70 18.26 0.51
C ILE A 145 -21.78 17.53 1.48
N SER A 146 -22.28 16.47 2.12
CA SER A 146 -21.50 15.61 3.02
C SER A 146 -21.17 14.27 2.37
N VAL A 147 -20.19 13.57 2.93
CA VAL A 147 -19.95 12.13 2.67
C VAL A 147 -20.37 11.40 3.93
N ASP A 148 -21.11 10.30 3.79
CA ASP A 148 -21.45 9.42 4.90
C ASP A 148 -20.25 8.49 5.24
N PRO A 149 -19.62 8.63 6.41
CA PRO A 149 -18.50 7.77 6.80
C PRO A 149 -18.94 6.33 7.11
N GLU A 150 -20.15 6.13 7.61
CA GLU A 150 -20.66 4.80 8.01
C GLU A 150 -20.98 3.97 6.76
N GLY A 151 -21.68 4.57 5.78
CA GLY A 151 -21.90 3.97 4.48
C GLY A 151 -20.60 3.70 3.71
N PHE A 152 -19.59 4.60 3.77
CA PHE A 152 -18.29 4.33 3.14
C PHE A 152 -17.58 3.13 3.77
N GLU A 153 -17.57 3.01 5.11
CA GLU A 153 -16.99 1.83 5.77
C GLU A 153 -17.81 0.56 5.47
N ALA A 154 -19.14 0.66 5.32
CA ALA A 154 -19.96 -0.47 4.88
C ALA A 154 -19.57 -0.98 3.48
N GLU A 155 -19.26 -0.09 2.51
CA GLU A 155 -18.73 -0.50 1.20
C GLU A 155 -17.32 -1.11 1.31
N MET A 156 -16.44 -0.55 2.15
CA MET A 156 -15.13 -1.14 2.46
C MET A 156 -15.26 -2.57 3.02
N GLN A 157 -16.23 -2.82 3.90
CA GLN A 157 -16.48 -4.17 4.44
C GLN A 157 -17.08 -5.11 3.40
N LYS A 158 -18.05 -4.66 2.58
CA LYS A 158 -18.57 -5.47 1.45
C LYS A 158 -17.45 -5.90 0.51
N GLN A 159 -16.53 -5.00 0.14
CA GLN A 159 -15.39 -5.34 -0.73
C GLN A 159 -14.43 -6.35 -0.07
N ARG A 160 -14.13 -6.18 1.24
CA ARG A 160 -13.35 -7.17 2.02
C ARG A 160 -14.03 -8.53 2.10
N GLU A 161 -15.35 -8.58 2.29
CA GLU A 161 -16.14 -9.81 2.32
C GLU A 161 -16.19 -10.47 0.94
N MET A 162 -16.40 -9.71 -0.14
CA MET A 162 -16.34 -10.21 -1.51
C MET A 162 -14.95 -10.76 -1.86
N ALA A 163 -13.86 -10.12 -1.45
CA ALA A 163 -12.50 -10.64 -1.66
C ALA A 163 -12.30 -11.99 -0.95
N ARG A 164 -12.77 -12.13 0.29
CA ARG A 164 -12.76 -13.41 1.04
C ARG A 164 -13.67 -14.47 0.43
N ALA A 165 -14.85 -14.08 -0.06
CA ALA A 165 -15.79 -14.98 -0.73
C ALA A 165 -15.25 -15.45 -2.09
N THR A 166 -14.56 -14.57 -2.82
CA THR A 166 -13.89 -14.89 -4.08
C THR A 166 -12.70 -15.81 -3.86
N GLN A 167 -11.91 -15.62 -2.79
CA GLN A 167 -10.89 -16.62 -2.40
C GLN A 167 -11.51 -18.00 -2.15
N LYS A 168 -12.66 -18.08 -1.47
CA LYS A 168 -13.39 -19.35 -1.28
C LYS A 168 -13.95 -19.91 -2.60
N LEU A 169 -14.57 -19.09 -3.45
CA LEU A 169 -15.15 -19.53 -4.72
C LEU A 169 -14.10 -19.92 -5.76
N VAL A 170 -12.96 -19.23 -5.84
CA VAL A 170 -11.81 -19.67 -6.65
C VAL A 170 -11.29 -21.00 -6.13
N SER A 171 -11.27 -21.21 -4.80
CA SER A 171 -10.93 -22.51 -4.21
C SER A 171 -11.95 -23.63 -4.53
N ASP A 172 -13.15 -23.32 -5.02
CA ASP A 172 -14.16 -24.32 -5.39
C ASP A 172 -14.32 -24.50 -6.91
N VAL A 173 -14.31 -23.41 -7.70
CA VAL A 173 -14.45 -23.45 -9.17
C VAL A 173 -13.18 -23.98 -9.87
N ALA A 174 -12.02 -23.94 -9.21
CA ALA A 174 -10.79 -24.56 -9.72
C ALA A 174 -10.81 -26.12 -9.75
N HIS A 175 -11.96 -26.77 -9.53
CA HIS A 175 -12.10 -28.25 -9.49
C HIS A 175 -12.46 -28.87 -10.85
N GLY A 176 -12.01 -28.24 -11.92
CA GLY A 176 -12.11 -28.71 -13.30
C GLY A 176 -11.07 -29.78 -13.66
N ARG A 177 -11.19 -30.97 -13.06
CA ARG A 177 -10.43 -32.22 -13.33
C ARG A 177 -8.96 -32.28 -12.88
N ASP A 178 -8.65 -33.37 -12.17
CA ASP A 178 -7.32 -33.95 -11.92
C ASP A 178 -6.23 -33.10 -11.22
N ALA A 179 -6.64 -32.29 -10.24
CA ALA A 179 -5.74 -31.82 -9.18
C ALA A 179 -6.24 -32.31 -7.80
N VAL A 180 -5.39 -33.02 -7.06
CA VAL A 180 -5.68 -33.42 -5.68
C VAL A 180 -5.65 -32.17 -4.79
N LYS A 181 -6.82 -31.73 -4.33
CA LYS A 181 -7.02 -30.55 -3.47
C LYS A 181 -6.38 -30.77 -2.09
N VAL A 182 -5.06 -30.58 -1.98
CA VAL A 182 -4.39 -30.48 -0.69
C VAL A 182 -4.79 -29.14 -0.08
N GLU A 183 -5.57 -29.19 1.00
CA GLU A 183 -6.03 -28.01 1.70
C GLU A 183 -4.81 -27.24 2.27
N TYR A 184 -4.54 -26.04 1.74
CA TYR A 184 -3.41 -25.21 2.17
C TYR A 184 -3.76 -24.53 3.49
N LYS A 185 -3.41 -25.21 4.59
CA LYS A 185 -3.50 -24.73 5.97
C LYS A 185 -2.07 -24.66 6.53
N PRO A 186 -1.30 -23.62 6.19
CA PRO A 186 0.08 -23.50 6.65
C PRO A 186 0.12 -23.33 8.18
N GLU A 187 0.72 -24.30 8.86
CA GLU A 187 1.14 -24.14 10.25
C GLU A 187 2.28 -23.09 10.32
N PRO A 188 2.47 -22.40 11.47
CA PRO A 188 3.56 -21.44 11.64
C PRO A 188 4.94 -22.07 11.42
N THR A 189 5.76 -21.44 10.58
CA THR A 189 7.15 -21.87 10.33
C THR A 189 8.07 -21.43 11.47
N ASP A 190 8.79 -22.38 12.05
CA ASP A 190 9.75 -22.20 13.14
C ASP A 190 11.08 -21.59 12.62
N PHE A 191 11.35 -20.32 12.95
CA PHE A 191 12.57 -19.63 12.51
C PHE A 191 13.73 -19.87 13.47
N ILE A 192 14.79 -20.49 12.96
CA ILE A 192 15.96 -20.92 13.73
C ILE A 192 17.29 -20.27 13.26
N GLY A 193 17.21 -19.28 12.37
CA GLY A 193 18.37 -18.62 11.77
C GLY A 193 19.23 -17.79 12.74
N TYR A 194 18.72 -17.52 13.95
CA TYR A 194 19.53 -16.90 15.01
C TYR A 194 20.56 -17.87 15.62
N ASP A 195 20.27 -19.17 15.62
CA ASP A 195 21.08 -20.19 16.30
C ASP A 195 21.83 -21.12 15.32
N SER A 196 21.32 -21.29 14.10
CA SER A 196 21.94 -22.16 13.08
C SER A 196 21.72 -21.66 11.66
N LEU A 197 22.74 -21.82 10.80
CA LEU A 197 22.66 -21.55 9.36
C LEU A 197 22.24 -22.80 8.54
N GLU A 198 22.21 -23.97 9.17
CA GLU A 198 21.81 -25.23 8.54
C GLU A 198 20.70 -25.92 9.36
N SER A 199 19.80 -26.62 8.69
CA SER A 199 18.78 -27.42 9.38
C SER A 199 18.26 -28.57 8.52
N ARG A 200 17.62 -29.55 9.17
CA ARG A 200 16.76 -30.53 8.50
C ARG A 200 15.31 -30.12 8.73
N SER A 201 14.64 -29.73 7.63
CA SER A 201 13.24 -29.33 7.63
C SER A 201 12.38 -30.32 6.87
N LYS A 202 11.10 -30.35 7.21
CA LYS A 202 10.06 -30.99 6.41
C LYS A 202 9.54 -29.97 5.39
N VAL A 203 9.46 -30.38 4.12
CA VAL A 203 8.69 -29.62 3.13
C VAL A 203 7.21 -29.83 3.44
N SER A 204 6.55 -28.77 3.91
CA SER A 204 5.12 -28.76 4.20
C SER A 204 4.32 -28.63 2.91
N TYR A 205 4.75 -27.73 2.01
CA TYR A 205 4.13 -27.54 0.69
C TYR A 205 5.18 -27.17 -0.37
N LEU A 206 4.96 -27.60 -1.61
CA LEU A 206 5.54 -26.99 -2.80
C LEU A 206 4.42 -26.23 -3.50
N LEU A 207 4.63 -24.96 -3.83
CA LEU A 207 3.66 -24.15 -4.58
C LEU A 207 4.25 -23.79 -5.95
N ASP A 208 3.43 -23.87 -6.99
CA ASP A 208 3.71 -23.29 -8.29
C ASP A 208 3.82 -21.76 -8.16
N GLN A 209 4.92 -21.13 -8.62
CA GLN A 209 5.13 -19.69 -8.38
C GLN A 209 4.10 -18.81 -9.13
N ASP A 210 3.68 -19.21 -10.33
CA ASP A 210 2.82 -18.37 -11.19
C ASP A 210 1.35 -18.42 -10.74
N SER A 211 0.89 -19.58 -10.27
CA SER A 211 -0.51 -19.81 -9.85
C SER A 211 -0.72 -19.85 -8.33
N GLY A 212 0.34 -20.01 -7.54
CA GLY A 212 0.26 -20.21 -6.09
C GLY A 212 -0.31 -21.57 -5.66
N ILE A 213 -0.58 -22.48 -6.60
CA ILE A 213 -1.26 -23.75 -6.36
C ILE A 213 -0.27 -24.79 -5.81
N ALA A 214 -0.70 -25.58 -4.82
CA ALA A 214 0.08 -26.67 -4.28
C ALA A 214 0.32 -27.79 -5.32
N ILE A 215 1.59 -28.18 -5.50
CA ILE A 215 2.04 -29.21 -6.43
C ILE A 215 2.75 -30.35 -5.68
N SER A 216 2.63 -31.57 -6.17
CA SER A 216 3.30 -32.74 -5.56
C SER A 216 4.76 -32.92 -6.02
N GLN A 217 5.15 -32.29 -7.14
CA GLN A 217 6.48 -32.40 -7.72
C GLN A 217 6.77 -31.21 -8.64
N ALA A 218 8.05 -30.84 -8.75
CA ALA A 218 8.55 -29.83 -9.67
C ALA A 218 9.53 -30.44 -10.68
N LYS A 219 9.60 -29.87 -11.88
CA LYS A 219 10.59 -30.25 -12.92
C LYS A 219 11.73 -29.24 -12.94
N LYS A 220 12.93 -29.69 -13.31
CA LYS A 220 14.13 -28.84 -13.45
C LYS A 220 13.81 -27.61 -14.32
N GLY A 221 14.18 -26.43 -13.84
CA GLY A 221 13.97 -25.15 -14.53
C GLY A 221 12.60 -24.50 -14.30
N LYS A 222 11.68 -25.15 -13.55
CA LYS A 222 10.43 -24.53 -13.12
C LYS A 222 10.64 -23.77 -11.80
N LEU A 223 10.13 -22.54 -11.74
CA LEU A 223 10.11 -21.74 -10.52
C LEU A 223 8.96 -22.18 -9.59
N ILE A 224 9.24 -22.27 -8.30
CA ILE A 224 8.34 -22.76 -7.25
C ILE A 224 8.63 -22.02 -5.93
N ALA A 225 7.63 -21.92 -5.06
CA ALA A 225 7.86 -21.61 -3.64
C ALA A 225 7.87 -22.89 -2.81
N ILE A 226 8.65 -22.94 -1.73
CA ILE A 226 8.86 -24.12 -0.88
C ILE A 226 8.54 -23.72 0.56
N VAL A 227 7.38 -24.15 1.07
CA VAL A 227 7.00 -23.87 2.46
C VAL A 227 7.57 -24.94 3.37
N LEU A 228 8.36 -24.53 4.36
CA LEU A 228 8.99 -25.40 5.35
C LEU A 228 8.28 -25.31 6.71
N ASP A 229 8.37 -26.38 7.50
CA ASP A 229 7.97 -26.36 8.92
C ASP A 229 8.95 -25.57 9.81
N ARG A 230 10.22 -25.55 9.44
CA ARG A 230 11.29 -24.78 10.10
C ARG A 230 12.32 -24.28 9.08
N THR A 231 12.94 -23.13 9.32
CA THR A 231 13.94 -22.59 8.39
C THR A 231 15.00 -21.72 9.10
N PRO A 232 16.28 -21.79 8.67
CA PRO A 232 17.30 -20.81 9.04
C PRO A 232 17.28 -19.58 8.13
N PHE A 233 16.64 -19.65 6.94
CA PHE A 233 16.60 -18.56 5.98
C PHE A 233 15.72 -17.40 6.47
N TYR A 234 16.33 -16.23 6.63
CA TYR A 234 15.63 -15.00 6.97
C TYR A 234 14.85 -14.48 5.76
N ALA A 235 13.55 -14.23 5.94
CA ALA A 235 12.73 -13.63 4.89
C ALA A 235 12.94 -12.12 4.80
N GLU A 236 12.89 -11.57 3.58
CA GLU A 236 12.99 -10.13 3.31
C GLU A 236 12.00 -9.33 4.19
N MET A 237 12.52 -8.59 5.17
CA MET A 237 11.74 -7.82 6.14
C MET A 237 12.57 -6.65 6.70
N GLY A 238 11.91 -5.54 7.05
CA GLY A 238 12.55 -4.41 7.74
C GLY A 238 13.62 -3.67 6.94
N GLY A 239 13.66 -3.85 5.60
CA GLY A 239 14.70 -3.30 4.73
C GLY A 239 15.95 -4.17 4.59
N GLN A 240 15.99 -5.35 5.22
CA GLN A 240 17.01 -6.36 4.98
C GLN A 240 16.60 -7.26 3.81
N VAL A 241 17.57 -7.56 2.94
CA VAL A 241 17.41 -8.51 1.83
C VAL A 241 17.29 -9.93 2.42
N GLY A 242 16.30 -10.71 1.96
CA GLY A 242 16.11 -12.09 2.40
C GLY A 242 17.26 -13.00 1.96
N ASP A 243 17.50 -14.06 2.73
CA ASP A 243 18.62 -14.97 2.51
C ASP A 243 18.48 -15.78 1.21
N MET A 244 19.64 -16.21 0.71
CA MET A 244 19.79 -17.12 -0.42
C MET A 244 20.55 -18.38 0.03
N GLY A 245 20.35 -19.49 -0.67
CA GLY A 245 21.03 -20.73 -0.33
C GLY A 245 20.54 -21.92 -1.13
N LYS A 246 20.53 -23.11 -0.52
CA LYS A 246 20.21 -24.36 -1.20
C LYS A 246 19.43 -25.32 -0.30
N ILE A 247 18.36 -25.90 -0.83
CA ILE A 247 17.68 -27.05 -0.23
C ILE A 247 18.10 -28.31 -0.99
N THR A 248 18.43 -29.38 -0.25
CA THR A 248 18.81 -30.68 -0.82
C THR A 248 18.00 -31.80 -0.17
N CYS A 249 17.61 -32.80 -0.96
CA CYS A 249 16.88 -33.97 -0.51
C CYS A 249 17.26 -35.18 -1.38
N PRO A 250 16.90 -36.42 -0.98
CA PRO A 250 17.26 -37.62 -1.76
C PRO A 250 16.70 -37.63 -3.20
N SER A 251 15.63 -36.89 -3.48
CA SER A 251 15.01 -36.79 -4.80
C SER A 251 15.51 -35.61 -5.65
N GLY A 252 16.35 -34.72 -5.13
CA GLY A 252 16.88 -33.59 -5.89
C GLY A 252 17.39 -32.42 -5.03
N TRP A 253 17.51 -31.25 -5.65
CA TRP A 253 17.89 -30.02 -4.98
C TRP A 253 17.27 -28.80 -5.65
N ALA A 254 17.14 -27.72 -4.89
CA ALA A 254 16.67 -26.42 -5.36
C ALA A 254 17.60 -25.32 -4.82
N ASP A 255 17.92 -24.33 -5.67
CA ASP A 255 18.59 -23.10 -5.23
C ASP A 255 17.53 -22.09 -4.79
N ILE A 256 17.75 -21.47 -3.62
CA ILE A 256 16.87 -20.47 -3.03
C ILE A 256 17.39 -19.10 -3.44
N ASN A 257 16.70 -18.48 -4.39
CA ASN A 257 17.04 -17.16 -4.94
C ASN A 257 16.34 -16.01 -4.19
N LYS A 258 15.33 -16.31 -3.38
CA LYS A 258 14.57 -15.34 -2.58
C LYS A 258 13.82 -16.05 -1.45
N THR A 259 13.80 -15.46 -0.27
CA THR A 259 13.00 -15.86 0.90
C THR A 259 12.09 -14.69 1.29
N ILE A 260 10.78 -14.93 1.51
CA ILE A 260 9.78 -13.87 1.71
C ILE A 260 8.76 -14.24 2.79
N TRP A 261 8.13 -13.25 3.41
CA TRP A 261 6.92 -13.53 4.20
C TRP A 261 5.77 -13.89 3.27
N SER A 262 5.09 -14.99 3.55
CA SER A 262 3.80 -15.30 2.92
C SER A 262 2.81 -14.18 3.26
N PRO A 263 1.99 -13.70 2.31
CA PRO A 263 0.94 -12.72 2.58
C PRO A 263 -0.15 -13.23 3.54
N PHE A 264 -0.07 -14.51 3.95
CA PHE A 264 -0.94 -15.15 4.95
C PHE A 264 -0.29 -15.31 6.34
N GLY A 265 0.89 -14.71 6.58
CA GLY A 265 1.43 -14.50 7.93
C GLY A 265 2.50 -15.47 8.43
N ASN A 266 3.00 -16.37 7.60
CA ASN A 266 4.11 -17.30 7.93
C ASN A 266 5.29 -17.10 6.97
N LEU A 267 6.51 -17.50 7.36
CA LEU A 267 7.71 -17.46 6.51
C LEU A 267 7.58 -18.42 5.31
N ALA A 268 8.10 -18.03 4.14
CA ALA A 268 8.07 -18.80 2.89
C ALA A 268 9.39 -18.68 2.09
#